data_AF-A0A8B7TQ38-F1
#
_entry.id   AF-A0A8B7TQ38-F1
#
_cell.length_a   1.000
_cell.length_b   1.000
_cell.length_c   1.000
_cell.angle_alpha   90.00
_cell.angle_beta   90.00
_cell.angle_gamma   90.00
#
_symmetry.space_group_name_H-M   'P 1'
#
loop_
_entity.id
_entity.type
_entity.pdbx_description
1 polymer ?
#
loop_
_entity_poly.entity_id
_entity_poly.type
_entity_poly.pdbx_seq_one_letter_code
_entity_poly.pdbx_strand_id
1 'polypeptide(L)'
;MSDRGQEDLILSYEPVTRQEINYTRPVIILGPMKDRINDDLISEFPDKFGSCVPHTTRPKRDYEVDGRDYHFVISREQMEKDIQEHKFIEAGQYNDNLYGTSVQSVRFVAERGKHCILDVSGNAIKRLQVAQLYPIAIFIKPKSLEPLMEMNKRLTEEQAKKTYDRAIKLEQEFGEYFTAIVQGDTLEDIYNQCKLVIEEQSGPFIWIPSKEKL
;
A
#
# COMPACT_ATOMS: atom_id res chain seq x y z
N MET A 1 33.92 -11.12 14.48
CA MET A 1 33.41 -12.43 14.02
C MET A 1 31.93 -12.52 14.35
N SER A 2 31.07 -12.20 13.38
CA SER A 2 29.80 -12.87 13.13
C SER A 2 29.26 -12.25 11.85
N ASP A 3 29.83 -12.68 10.72
CA ASP A 3 29.22 -12.56 9.42
C ASP A 3 27.97 -13.45 9.47
N ARG A 4 26.83 -12.86 9.85
CA ARG A 4 25.54 -13.54 9.68
C ARG A 4 25.21 -13.38 8.21
N GLY A 5 25.64 -14.37 7.43
CA GLY A 5 25.24 -14.52 6.04
C GLY A 5 23.74 -14.31 5.94
N GLN A 6 23.35 -13.34 5.13
CA GLN A 6 21.99 -13.16 4.69
C GLN A 6 21.68 -14.46 3.93
N GLU A 7 20.89 -15.36 4.51
CA GLU A 7 20.45 -16.56 3.81
C GLU A 7 19.78 -16.10 2.52
N ASP A 8 20.31 -16.54 1.37
CA ASP A 8 19.72 -16.25 0.07
C ASP A 8 18.32 -16.87 0.05
N LEU A 9 17.30 -16.07 0.38
CA LEU A 9 15.90 -16.47 0.32
C LEU A 9 15.52 -16.68 -1.14
N ILE A 10 15.55 -17.93 -1.61
CA ILE A 10 15.14 -18.28 -2.97
C ILE A 10 13.61 -18.31 -3.03
N LEU A 11 13.02 -17.23 -3.54
CA LEU A 11 11.60 -17.19 -3.89
C LEU A 11 11.35 -18.13 -5.08
N SER A 12 10.56 -19.19 -4.86
CA SER A 12 10.22 -20.18 -5.90
C SER A 12 8.74 -20.15 -6.24
N TYR A 13 7.92 -20.85 -5.47
CA TYR A 13 6.47 -20.88 -5.64
C TYR A 13 5.80 -20.66 -4.29
N GLU A 14 4.63 -20.01 -4.29
CA GLU A 14 3.76 -19.91 -3.12
C GLU A 14 2.52 -20.78 -3.38
N PRO A 15 2.20 -21.75 -2.49
CA PRO A 15 0.97 -22.51 -2.61
C PRO A 15 -0.22 -21.59 -2.33
N VAL A 16 -1.22 -21.58 -3.22
CA VAL A 16 -2.39 -20.70 -3.12
C VAL A 16 -3.70 -21.49 -3.16
N THR A 17 -4.73 -20.96 -2.50
CA THR A 17 -6.10 -21.46 -2.60
C THR A 17 -7.02 -20.37 -3.13
N ARG A 18 -8.10 -20.80 -3.80
CA ARG A 18 -9.11 -19.89 -4.35
C ARG A 18 -10.19 -19.63 -3.30
N GLN A 19 -10.42 -18.37 -2.97
CA GLN A 19 -11.41 -17.94 -1.99
C GLN A 19 -12.40 -16.95 -2.61
N GLU A 20 -13.68 -17.09 -2.27
CA GLU A 20 -14.70 -16.08 -2.54
C GLU A 20 -14.65 -14.96 -1.49
N ILE A 21 -14.73 -13.70 -1.94
CA ILE A 21 -14.74 -12.51 -1.08
C ILE A 21 -16.01 -11.69 -1.32
N ASN A 22 -16.45 -10.99 -0.27
CA ASN A 22 -17.64 -10.14 -0.26
C ASN A 22 -17.33 -8.66 -0.05
N TYR A 23 -16.09 -8.25 -0.31
CA TYR A 23 -15.61 -6.88 -0.18
C TYR A 23 -14.76 -6.50 -1.40
N THR A 24 -14.65 -5.20 -1.69
CA THR A 24 -13.75 -4.72 -2.74
C THR A 24 -12.33 -4.60 -2.19
N ARG A 25 -11.36 -5.24 -2.83
CA ARG A 25 -9.98 -5.33 -2.31
C ARG A 25 -9.33 -3.94 -2.15
N PRO A 26 -8.63 -3.66 -1.03
CA PRO A 26 -7.76 -2.49 -0.94
C PRO A 26 -6.65 -2.52 -2.00
N VAL A 27 -6.12 -1.37 -2.39
CA VAL A 27 -5.05 -1.24 -3.38
C VAL A 27 -3.87 -0.53 -2.74
N ILE A 28 -2.68 -1.13 -2.86
CA ILE A 28 -1.41 -0.56 -2.41
C ILE A 28 -0.50 -0.47 -3.63
N ILE A 29 -0.09 0.73 -4.02
CA ILE A 29 0.88 0.95 -5.08
C ILE A 29 2.19 1.40 -4.44
N LEU A 30 3.26 0.64 -4.73
CA LEU A 30 4.59 0.85 -4.17
C LEU A 30 5.58 1.21 -5.28
N GLY A 31 6.65 1.90 -4.89
CA GLY A 31 7.70 2.30 -5.81
C GLY A 31 7.53 3.73 -6.35
N PRO A 32 8.32 4.09 -7.36
CA PRO A 32 8.36 5.45 -7.92
C PRO A 32 7.01 5.82 -8.54
N MET A 33 6.67 7.11 -8.51
CA MET A 33 5.44 7.67 -9.10
C MET A 33 4.12 7.20 -8.47
N LYS A 34 4.13 6.37 -7.41
CA LYS A 34 2.91 5.87 -6.75
C LYS A 34 1.89 6.96 -6.39
N ASP A 35 2.36 8.12 -5.92
CA ASP A 35 1.48 9.20 -5.44
C ASP A 35 0.62 9.74 -6.58
N ARG A 36 1.25 9.94 -7.75
CA ARG A 36 0.54 10.40 -8.94
C ARG A 36 -0.46 9.37 -9.45
N ILE A 37 -0.09 8.09 -9.44
CA ILE A 37 -1.00 7.00 -9.84
C ILE A 37 -2.20 6.92 -8.87
N ASN A 38 -1.97 7.05 -7.57
CA ASN A 38 -3.03 7.08 -6.57
C ASN A 38 -4.00 8.24 -6.80
N ASP A 39 -3.48 9.45 -7.02
CA ASP A 39 -4.27 10.65 -7.29
C ASP A 39 -5.09 10.50 -8.59
N ASP A 40 -4.47 9.99 -9.65
CA ASP A 40 -5.11 9.79 -10.95
C ASP A 40 -6.26 8.75 -10.85
N LEU A 41 -6.06 7.62 -10.16
CA LEU A 41 -7.10 6.61 -9.96
C LEU A 41 -8.33 7.16 -9.21
N ILE A 42 -8.11 7.91 -8.13
CA ILE A 42 -9.19 8.51 -7.34
C ILE A 42 -9.93 9.58 -8.14
N SER A 43 -9.19 10.41 -8.88
CA SER A 43 -9.75 11.53 -9.64
C SER A 43 -10.52 11.07 -10.88
N GLU A 44 -10.00 10.05 -11.59
CA GLU A 44 -10.62 9.54 -12.82
C GLU A 44 -11.82 8.62 -12.52
N PHE A 45 -11.78 7.82 -11.44
CA PHE A 45 -12.86 6.90 -11.09
C PHE A 45 -13.30 7.02 -9.62
N PRO A 46 -13.89 8.15 -9.21
CA PRO A 46 -14.29 8.41 -7.83
C PRO A 46 -15.37 7.45 -7.31
N ASP A 47 -16.11 6.78 -8.20
CA ASP A 47 -17.10 5.76 -7.84
C ASP A 47 -16.47 4.40 -7.56
N LYS A 48 -15.27 4.13 -8.08
CA LYS A 48 -14.55 2.85 -7.90
C LYS A 48 -13.46 2.93 -6.83
N PHE A 49 -12.81 4.07 -6.67
CA PHE A 49 -11.72 4.26 -5.72
C PHE A 49 -12.07 5.27 -4.65
N GLY A 50 -11.43 5.15 -3.49
CA GLY A 50 -11.50 6.16 -2.45
C GLY A 50 -10.40 5.97 -1.42
N SER A 51 -10.11 7.02 -0.65
CA SER A 51 -9.22 6.96 0.50
C SER A 51 -10.02 6.69 1.77
N CYS A 52 -9.43 5.96 2.71
CA CYS A 52 -10.00 5.83 4.04
C CYS A 52 -9.61 7.02 4.94
N VAL A 53 -10.41 7.29 5.97
CA VAL A 53 -10.13 8.35 6.94
C VAL A 53 -9.12 7.83 7.98
N PRO A 54 -7.92 8.43 8.08
CA PRO A 54 -6.91 8.05 9.07
C PRO A 54 -7.26 8.57 10.46
N HIS A 55 -6.57 8.09 11.49
CA HIS A 55 -6.69 8.56 12.87
C HIS A 55 -5.52 9.46 13.24
N THR A 56 -5.73 10.39 14.15
CA THR A 56 -4.64 11.16 14.75
C THR A 56 -4.93 11.57 16.20
N THR A 57 -3.89 11.65 17.04
CA THR A 57 -3.98 12.29 18.37
C THR A 57 -3.83 13.80 18.31
N ARG A 58 -3.50 14.35 17.13
CA ARG A 58 -3.37 15.80 16.97
C ARG A 58 -4.72 16.46 17.25
N PRO A 59 -4.76 17.58 18.00
CA PRO A 59 -5.98 18.36 18.12
C PRO A 59 -6.53 18.78 16.75
N LYS A 60 -7.85 18.63 16.60
CA LYS A 60 -8.59 19.09 15.43
C LYS A 60 -8.44 20.60 15.25
N ARG A 61 -8.15 21.06 14.03
CA ARG A 61 -8.18 22.49 13.69
C ARG A 61 -9.60 22.96 13.42
N ASP A 62 -9.83 24.27 13.45
CA ASP A 62 -11.18 24.84 13.30
C ASP A 62 -11.84 24.48 11.97
N TYR A 63 -11.07 24.42 10.88
CA TYR A 63 -11.56 24.09 9.53
C TYR A 63 -11.66 22.58 9.24
N GLU A 64 -11.16 21.73 10.15
CA GLU A 64 -11.19 20.27 9.99
C GLU A 64 -12.49 19.68 10.56
N VAL A 65 -12.95 18.60 9.96
CA VAL A 65 -14.16 17.86 10.31
C VAL A 65 -13.78 16.45 10.72
N ASP A 66 -14.18 16.07 11.93
CA ASP A 66 -13.98 14.73 12.47
C ASP A 66 -14.76 13.69 11.65
N GLY A 67 -14.10 12.57 11.34
CA GLY A 67 -14.63 11.53 10.46
C GLY A 67 -14.60 11.87 8.96
N ARG A 68 -14.06 13.03 8.57
CA ARG A 68 -13.77 13.37 7.17
C ARG A 68 -12.27 13.53 6.94
N ASP A 69 -11.64 14.45 7.67
CA ASP A 69 -10.22 14.74 7.49
C ASP A 69 -9.36 13.73 8.29
N TYR A 70 -9.73 13.52 9.56
CA TYR A 70 -9.20 12.48 10.44
C TYR A 70 -10.30 12.02 11.40
N HIS A 71 -10.10 10.85 12.00
CA HIS A 71 -10.68 10.51 13.29
C HIS A 71 -9.78 11.08 14.38
N PHE A 72 -10.24 12.12 15.07
CA PHE A 72 -9.47 12.83 16.09
C PHE A 72 -9.58 12.09 17.44
N VAL A 73 -8.52 11.39 17.81
CA VAL A 73 -8.44 10.60 19.03
C VAL A 73 -7.97 11.47 20.19
N ILE A 74 -8.84 11.70 21.17
CA ILE A 74 -8.54 12.59 22.30
C ILE A 74 -7.46 12.00 23.23
N SER A 75 -7.51 10.69 23.49
CA SER A 75 -6.56 10.02 24.38
C SER A 75 -5.41 9.39 23.59
N ARG A 76 -4.21 9.95 23.74
CA ARG A 76 -2.98 9.38 23.19
C ARG A 76 -2.74 7.96 23.72
N GLU A 77 -2.93 7.75 25.03
CA GLU A 77 -2.80 6.45 25.68
C GLU A 77 -3.72 5.40 25.04
N GLN A 78 -4.96 5.79 24.71
CA GLN A 78 -5.89 4.89 24.02
C GLN A 78 -5.39 4.54 22.62
N MET A 79 -4.89 5.52 21.84
CA MET A 79 -4.34 5.23 20.52
C MET A 79 -3.09 4.33 20.59
N GLU A 80 -2.23 4.52 21.59
CA GLU A 80 -1.07 3.65 21.83
C GLU A 80 -1.49 2.22 22.16
N LYS A 81 -2.53 2.05 22.99
CA LYS A 81 -3.12 0.74 23.27
C LYS A 81 -3.71 0.11 22.00
N ASP A 82 -4.42 0.88 21.18
CA ASP A 82 -5.00 0.39 19.93
C ASP A 82 -3.93 -0.03 18.90
N ILE A 83 -2.79 0.65 18.88
CA ILE A 83 -1.61 0.26 18.07
C ILE A 83 -1.04 -1.07 18.58
N GLN A 84 -0.89 -1.24 19.90
CA GLN A 84 -0.42 -2.48 20.53
C GLN A 84 -1.38 -3.65 20.27
N GLU A 85 -2.69 -3.39 20.26
CA GLU A 85 -3.75 -4.36 19.94
C GLU A 85 -3.90 -4.63 18.43
N HIS A 86 -2.97 -4.14 17.59
CA HIS A 86 -2.93 -4.37 16.15
C HIS A 86 -4.18 -3.89 15.39
N LYS A 87 -4.84 -2.83 15.88
CA LYS A 87 -5.99 -2.23 15.18
C LYS A 87 -5.60 -1.36 13.98
N PHE A 88 -4.31 -1.05 13.85
CA PHE A 88 -3.75 -0.25 12.76
C PHE A 88 -2.91 -1.10 11.80
N ILE A 89 -3.10 -0.89 10.50
CA ILE A 89 -2.25 -1.50 9.46
C ILE A 89 -0.92 -0.78 9.34
N GLU A 90 -0.91 0.52 9.67
CA GLU A 90 0.27 1.36 9.75
C GLU A 90 0.01 2.48 10.76
N ALA A 91 1.02 2.81 11.55
CA ALA A 91 0.99 3.92 12.48
C ALA A 91 2.38 4.54 12.62
N GLY A 92 2.44 5.84 12.87
CA GLY A 92 3.68 6.60 13.02
C GLY A 92 3.49 7.84 13.87
N GLN A 93 4.61 8.46 14.27
CA GLN A 93 4.62 9.72 15.01
C GLN A 93 5.15 10.84 14.12
N TYR A 94 4.46 11.98 14.12
CA TYR A 94 4.89 13.20 13.44
C TYR A 94 4.53 14.42 14.29
N ASN A 95 5.50 15.30 14.54
CA ASN A 95 5.36 16.47 15.43
C ASN A 95 4.68 16.11 16.76
N ASP A 96 5.19 15.06 17.42
CA ASP A 96 4.68 14.52 18.70
C ASP A 96 3.22 14.07 18.72
N ASN A 97 2.59 13.93 17.55
CA ASN A 97 1.26 13.38 17.41
C ASN A 97 1.32 12.03 16.72
N LEU A 98 0.48 11.10 17.16
CA LEU A 98 0.34 9.81 16.49
C LEU A 98 -0.61 9.94 15.31
N TYR A 99 -0.31 9.19 14.26
CA TYR A 99 -1.14 9.03 13.08
C TYR A 99 -1.23 7.55 12.77
N GLY A 100 -2.37 7.10 12.25
CA GLY A 100 -2.49 5.71 11.84
C GLY A 100 -3.66 5.43 10.94
N THR A 101 -3.49 4.42 10.09
CA THR A 101 -4.55 3.90 9.21
C THR A 101 -5.13 2.65 9.86
N SER A 102 -6.39 2.72 10.31
CA SER A 102 -7.01 1.62 11.04
C SER A 102 -7.52 0.55 10.07
N VAL A 103 -7.50 -0.72 10.50
CA VAL A 103 -8.11 -1.83 9.75
C VAL A 103 -9.58 -1.54 9.46
N GLN A 104 -10.29 -0.97 10.44
CA GLN A 104 -11.71 -0.65 10.32
C GLN A 104 -11.97 0.45 9.27
N SER A 105 -11.12 1.47 9.20
CA SER A 105 -11.21 2.54 8.19
C SER A 105 -11.08 1.97 6.78
N VAL A 106 -10.16 1.03 6.58
CA VAL A 106 -9.99 0.36 5.28
C VAL A 106 -11.20 -0.51 4.95
N ARG A 107 -11.65 -1.33 5.92
CA ARG A 107 -12.83 -2.20 5.76
C ARG A 107 -14.09 -1.41 5.40
N PHE A 108 -14.29 -0.26 6.02
CA PHE A 108 -15.42 0.63 5.77
C PHE A 108 -15.54 1.08 4.30
N VAL A 109 -14.41 1.31 3.63
CA VAL A 109 -14.39 1.65 2.19
C VAL A 109 -14.61 0.41 1.33
N ALA A 110 -13.93 -0.69 1.67
CA ALA A 110 -14.02 -1.97 0.97
C ALA A 110 -15.45 -2.55 0.93
N GLU A 111 -16.17 -2.50 2.05
CA GLU A 111 -17.55 -2.99 2.18
C GLU A 111 -18.58 -2.10 1.46
N ARG A 112 -18.19 -0.87 1.06
CA ARG A 112 -19.02 0.02 0.24
C ARG A 112 -18.81 -0.15 -1.26
N GLY A 113 -18.09 -1.20 -1.66
CA GLY A 113 -17.86 -1.51 -3.06
C GLY A 113 -16.73 -0.71 -3.71
N LYS A 114 -15.92 0.04 -2.94
CA LYS A 114 -14.79 0.82 -3.46
C LYS A 114 -13.44 0.20 -3.10
N HIS A 115 -12.49 0.29 -4.02
CA HIS A 115 -11.09 0.02 -3.75
C HIS A 115 -10.54 1.12 -2.85
N CYS A 116 -10.14 0.74 -1.63
CA CYS A 116 -9.45 1.64 -0.73
C CYS A 116 -8.01 1.84 -1.21
N ILE A 117 -7.68 3.02 -1.73
CA ILE A 117 -6.31 3.40 -2.09
C ILE A 117 -5.56 3.72 -0.80
N LEU A 118 -4.44 3.04 -0.58
CA LEU A 118 -3.65 3.15 0.65
C LEU A 118 -2.25 3.67 0.35
N ASP A 119 -1.94 4.82 0.94
CA ASP A 119 -0.58 5.36 0.98
C ASP A 119 0.15 4.84 2.22
N VAL A 120 0.66 3.61 2.13
CA VAL A 120 1.29 2.88 3.24
C VAL A 120 2.53 2.10 2.75
N SER A 121 3.39 1.67 3.67
CA SER A 121 4.54 0.82 3.35
C SER A 121 4.15 -0.64 3.08
N GLY A 122 5.09 -1.43 2.53
CA GLY A 122 4.90 -2.87 2.28
C GLY A 122 4.52 -3.68 3.53
N ASN A 123 4.86 -3.20 4.74
CA ASN A 123 4.47 -3.83 6.00
C ASN A 123 2.95 -3.92 6.18
N ALA A 124 2.20 -2.96 5.64
CA ALA A 124 0.75 -2.94 5.73
C ALA A 124 0.11 -4.11 4.96
N ILE A 125 0.77 -4.66 3.92
CA ILE A 125 0.26 -5.81 3.16
C ILE A 125 0.03 -7.00 4.10
N LYS A 126 1.03 -7.33 4.93
CA LYS A 126 0.95 -8.45 5.88
C LYS A 126 -0.15 -8.21 6.93
N ARG A 127 -0.24 -6.98 7.44
CA ARG A 127 -1.26 -6.59 8.43
C ARG A 127 -2.68 -6.73 7.89
N LEU A 128 -2.88 -6.36 6.64
CA LEU A 128 -4.15 -6.50 5.92
C LEU A 128 -4.52 -7.97 5.68
N GLN A 129 -3.56 -8.81 5.26
CA GLN A 129 -3.78 -10.25 5.10
C GLN A 129 -4.18 -10.92 6.42
N VAL A 130 -3.52 -10.58 7.54
CA VAL A 130 -3.91 -11.05 8.88
C VAL A 130 -5.33 -10.61 9.25
N ALA A 131 -5.71 -9.38 8.87
CA ALA A 131 -7.05 -8.85 9.05
C ALA A 131 -8.10 -9.41 8.05
N GLN A 132 -7.72 -10.40 7.23
CA GLN A 132 -8.56 -11.02 6.19
C GLN A 132 -9.07 -10.01 5.15
N LEU A 133 -8.27 -8.97 4.88
CA LEU A 133 -8.50 -7.98 3.83
C LEU A 133 -7.34 -8.05 2.82
N TYR A 134 -7.39 -9.00 1.90
CA TYR A 134 -6.30 -9.23 0.94
C TYR A 134 -6.17 -8.08 -0.08
N PRO A 135 -5.12 -7.24 -0.01
CA PRO A 135 -4.96 -6.11 -0.91
C PRO A 135 -4.48 -6.56 -2.29
N ILE A 136 -4.65 -5.70 -3.29
CA ILE A 136 -3.95 -5.76 -4.58
C ILE A 136 -2.68 -4.92 -4.39
N ALA A 137 -1.53 -5.58 -4.24
CA ALA A 137 -0.24 -4.93 -4.01
C ALA A 137 0.53 -4.86 -5.34
N ILE A 138 0.72 -3.65 -5.87
CA ILE A 138 1.38 -3.41 -7.16
C ILE A 138 2.70 -2.70 -6.91
N PHE A 139 3.80 -3.30 -7.33
CA PHE A 139 5.11 -2.67 -7.28
C PHE A 139 5.51 -2.10 -8.65
N ILE A 140 5.76 -0.80 -8.71
CA ILE A 140 6.31 -0.12 -9.88
C ILE A 140 7.82 -0.30 -9.85
N LYS A 141 8.34 -1.20 -10.69
CA LYS A 141 9.77 -1.51 -10.76
C LYS A 141 10.46 -0.62 -11.80
N PRO A 142 11.35 0.29 -11.41
CA PRO A 142 12.11 1.08 -12.37
C PRO A 142 13.07 0.18 -13.18
N LYS A 143 13.09 0.34 -14.50
CA LYS A 143 14.02 -0.40 -15.38
C LYS A 143 15.46 0.08 -15.22
N SER A 144 15.64 1.40 -15.11
CA SER A 144 16.92 2.08 -14.91
C SER A 144 16.67 3.51 -14.38
N LEU A 145 17.73 4.30 -14.24
CA LEU A 145 17.64 5.72 -13.85
C LEU A 145 17.02 6.60 -14.93
N GLU A 146 17.23 6.27 -16.21
CA GLU A 146 16.80 7.07 -17.35
C GLU A 146 15.27 7.24 -17.40
N PRO A 147 14.43 6.17 -17.42
CA PRO A 147 12.98 6.32 -17.38
C PRO A 147 12.47 7.07 -16.14
N LEU A 148 13.13 6.90 -14.98
CA LEU A 148 12.75 7.63 -13.76
C LEU A 148 12.91 9.14 -13.93
N MET A 149 14.02 9.57 -14.54
CA MET A 149 14.29 10.98 -14.80
C MET A 149 13.39 11.53 -15.92
N GLU A 150 13.04 10.71 -16.92
CA GLU A 150 12.10 11.11 -17.98
C GLU A 150 10.68 11.31 -17.45
N MET A 151 10.20 10.40 -16.60
CA MET A 151 8.88 10.50 -15.96
C MET A 151 8.79 11.66 -14.96
N ASN A 152 9.91 12.05 -14.35
CA ASN A 152 9.99 13.18 -13.44
C ASN A 152 11.22 14.05 -13.72
N LYS A 153 11.07 14.96 -14.69
CA LYS A 153 12.10 15.93 -15.11
C LYS A 153 12.58 16.88 -14.01
N ARG A 154 11.96 16.88 -12.83
CA ARG A 154 12.38 17.68 -11.67
C ARG A 154 13.40 16.95 -10.79
N LEU A 155 13.59 15.64 -10.98
CA LEU A 155 14.57 14.87 -10.22
C LEU A 155 15.98 15.22 -10.67
N THR A 156 16.86 15.49 -9.71
CA THR A 156 18.30 15.43 -9.95
C THR A 156 18.74 13.98 -10.10
N GLU A 157 19.87 13.74 -10.75
CA GLU A 157 20.45 12.41 -10.89
C GLU A 157 20.68 11.73 -9.52
N GLU A 158 21.12 12.49 -8.51
CA GLU A 158 21.29 11.98 -7.14
C GLU A 158 19.95 11.52 -6.52
N GLN A 159 18.88 12.28 -6.74
CA GLN A 159 17.53 11.93 -6.26
C GLN A 159 16.97 10.71 -7.00
N ALA A 160 17.20 10.61 -8.32
CA ALA A 160 16.82 9.46 -9.12
C ALA A 160 17.54 8.20 -8.63
N LYS A 161 18.84 8.28 -8.36
CA LYS A 161 19.63 7.18 -7.79
C LYS A 161 19.10 6.73 -6.43
N LYS A 162 18.84 7.66 -5.51
CA LYS A 162 18.22 7.34 -4.20
C LYS A 162 16.85 6.67 -4.35
N THR A 163 16.06 7.11 -5.33
CA THR A 163 14.74 6.54 -5.61
C THR A 163 14.84 5.11 -6.16
N TYR A 164 15.77 4.88 -7.08
CA TYR A 164 16.07 3.56 -7.63
C TYR A 164 16.57 2.60 -6.54
N ASP A 165 17.55 3.01 -5.72
CA ASP A 165 18.09 2.18 -4.63
C ASP A 165 17.01 1.81 -3.61
N ARG A 166 16.07 2.74 -3.31
CA ARG A 166 14.91 2.45 -2.45
C ARG A 166 13.97 1.43 -3.09
N ALA A 167 13.72 1.53 -4.39
CA ALA A 167 12.87 0.58 -5.10
C ALA A 167 13.46 -0.83 -5.08
N ILE A 168 14.78 -0.98 -5.31
CA ILE A 168 15.46 -2.28 -5.23
C ILE A 168 15.37 -2.89 -3.83
N LYS A 169 15.58 -2.08 -2.77
CA LYS A 169 15.42 -2.56 -1.38
C LYS A 169 13.99 -2.99 -1.09
N LEU A 170 13.00 -2.23 -1.57
CA LEU A 170 11.59 -2.56 -1.40
C LEU A 170 11.22 -3.86 -2.12
N GLU A 171 11.76 -4.11 -3.32
CA GLU A 171 11.60 -5.37 -4.02
C GLU A 171 12.22 -6.54 -3.26
N GLN A 172 13.44 -6.36 -2.74
CA GLN A 172 14.13 -7.39 -1.95
C GLN A 172 13.39 -7.74 -0.65
N GLU A 173 12.81 -6.74 0.03
CA GLU A 173 12.16 -6.94 1.33
C GLU A 173 10.72 -7.44 1.21
N PHE A 174 9.99 -7.02 0.17
CA PHE A 174 8.55 -7.27 0.05
C PHE A 174 8.12 -8.00 -1.22
N GLY A 175 9.06 -8.44 -2.06
CA GLY A 175 8.78 -9.06 -3.36
C GLY A 175 7.77 -10.21 -3.31
N GLU A 176 7.82 -11.04 -2.25
CA GLU A 176 6.89 -12.16 -2.04
C GLU A 176 5.43 -11.72 -1.79
N TYR A 177 5.20 -10.48 -1.35
CA TYR A 177 3.86 -9.97 -1.03
C TYR A 177 3.21 -9.21 -2.20
N PHE A 178 3.92 -8.99 -3.30
CA PHE A 178 3.39 -8.27 -4.44
C PHE A 178 2.43 -9.16 -5.22
N THR A 179 1.24 -8.63 -5.50
CA THR A 179 0.30 -9.24 -6.44
C THR A 179 0.80 -9.09 -7.89
N ALA A 180 1.45 -7.97 -8.19
CA ALA A 180 2.04 -7.73 -9.50
C ALA A 180 3.26 -6.79 -9.43
N ILE A 181 4.14 -6.95 -10.43
CA ILE A 181 5.24 -6.02 -10.70
C ILE A 181 4.95 -5.38 -12.06
N VAL A 182 4.90 -4.06 -12.10
CA VAL A 182 4.64 -3.27 -13.31
C VAL A 182 5.92 -2.53 -13.71
N GLN A 183 6.22 -2.53 -15.01
CA GLN A 183 7.33 -1.79 -15.61
C GLN A 183 6.84 -1.05 -16.84
N GLY A 184 7.28 0.19 -17.01
CA GLY A 184 6.96 1.00 -18.17
C GLY A 184 8.03 2.05 -18.43
N ASP A 185 8.04 2.57 -19.65
CA ASP A 185 8.95 3.65 -20.05
C ASP A 185 8.30 5.01 -19.79
N THR A 186 6.97 5.08 -19.88
CA THR A 186 6.20 6.28 -19.55
C THR A 186 5.28 6.06 -18.35
N LEU A 187 4.85 7.17 -17.72
CA LEU A 187 3.86 7.10 -16.65
C LEU A 187 2.51 6.57 -17.15
N GLU A 188 2.14 6.88 -18.39
CA GLU A 188 0.88 6.42 -19.00
C GLU A 188 0.86 4.90 -19.15
N ASP A 189 1.98 4.30 -19.56
CA ASP A 189 2.11 2.84 -19.64
C ASP A 189 1.94 2.18 -18.26
N ILE A 190 2.60 2.75 -17.25
CA ILE A 190 2.52 2.27 -15.87
C ILE A 190 1.10 2.39 -15.34
N TYR A 191 0.44 3.54 -15.59
CA TYR A 191 -0.94 3.78 -15.18
C TYR A 191 -1.91 2.78 -15.81
N ASN A 192 -1.80 2.54 -17.11
CA ASN A 192 -2.65 1.58 -17.82
C ASN A 192 -2.42 0.15 -17.33
N GLN A 193 -1.17 -0.26 -17.08
CA GLN A 193 -0.87 -1.58 -16.51
C GLN A 193 -1.42 -1.72 -15.09
N CYS A 194 -1.29 -0.69 -14.23
CA CYS A 194 -1.89 -0.71 -12.89
C CYS A 194 -3.41 -0.90 -12.97
N LYS A 195 -4.10 -0.20 -13.87
CA LYS A 195 -5.56 -0.38 -14.08
C LYS A 195 -5.92 -1.81 -14.50
N LEU A 196 -5.17 -2.39 -15.44
CA LEU A 196 -5.39 -3.77 -15.89
C LEU A 196 -5.20 -4.77 -14.74
N VAL A 197 -4.11 -4.64 -13.98
CA VAL A 197 -3.87 -5.49 -12.80
C VAL A 197 -5.00 -5.35 -11.79
N ILE A 198 -5.45 -4.13 -11.49
CA ILE A 198 -6.56 -3.93 -10.57
C ILE A 198 -7.81 -4.63 -11.09
N GLU A 199 -8.17 -4.42 -12.35
CA GLU A 199 -9.36 -5.03 -12.96
C GLU A 199 -9.33 -6.56 -12.91
N GLU A 200 -8.22 -7.18 -13.30
CA GLU A 200 -8.04 -8.63 -13.25
C GLU A 200 -8.12 -9.19 -11.83
N GLN A 201 -7.63 -8.43 -10.85
CA GLN A 201 -7.53 -8.84 -9.44
C GLN A 201 -8.76 -8.47 -8.59
N SER A 202 -9.76 -7.80 -9.18
CA SER A 202 -10.96 -7.29 -8.50
C SER A 202 -12.13 -8.27 -8.47
N GLY A 203 -11.99 -9.44 -9.10
CA GLY A 203 -13.05 -10.44 -9.16
C GLY A 203 -13.49 -10.95 -7.78
N PRO A 204 -14.70 -11.54 -7.68
CA PRO A 204 -15.23 -12.07 -6.42
C PRO A 204 -14.48 -13.31 -5.93
N PHE A 205 -13.69 -13.95 -6.81
CA PHE A 205 -12.82 -15.06 -6.44
C PHE A 205 -11.35 -14.66 -6.60
N ILE A 206 -10.59 -14.79 -5.52
CA ILE A 206 -9.18 -14.39 -5.46
C ILE A 206 -8.30 -15.58 -5.06
N TRP A 207 -7.02 -15.49 -5.41
CA TRP A 207 -5.99 -16.39 -4.92
C TRP A 207 -5.38 -15.82 -3.63
N ILE A 208 -5.34 -16.62 -2.58
CA ILE A 208 -4.71 -16.25 -1.31
C ILE A 208 -3.68 -17.32 -0.90
N PRO A 209 -2.66 -16.97 -0.09
CA PRO A 209 -1.70 -17.95 0.41
C PRO A 209 -2.39 -19.12 1.13
N SER A 210 -2.03 -20.34 0.75
CA SER A 210 -2.48 -21.57 1.38
C SER A 210 -1.65 -21.88 2.63
N LYS A 211 -2.23 -22.61 3.58
CA LYS A 211 -1.50 -23.14 4.74
C LYS A 211 -0.73 -24.42 4.43
N GLU A 212 -0.93 -24.99 3.24
CA GLU A 212 -0.21 -26.17 2.77
C GLU A 212 1.25 -25.81 2.48
N LYS A 213 2.17 -26.73 2.79
CA LYS A 213 3.58 -26.58 2.42
C LYS A 213 3.82 -27.30 1.09
N LEU A 214 4.64 -26.70 0.23
CA LEU A 214 5.17 -27.35 -0.98
C LEU A 214 6.02 -28.57 -0.65
#